data_AF-A0A537ECV4-F1
#
_entry.id   AF-A0A537ECV4-F1
#
_cell.length_a   1.000
_cell.length_b   1.000
_cell.length_c   1.000
_cell.angle_alpha   90.00
_cell.angle_beta   90.00
_cell.angle_gamma   90.00
#
_symmetry.space_group_name_H-M   'P 1'
#
loop_
_entity.id
_entity.type
_entity.pdbx_description
1 polymer ?
#
loop_
_entity_poly.entity_id
_entity_poly.type
_entity_poly.pdbx_seq_one_letter_code
_entity_poly.pdbx_strand_id
1 'polypeptide(L)'
;MLPLILSAFTTSPATAQGAGEISFVFAASGDLNSPIKGAGSDSLRSLKSLNPTPDFFLGLGDLSYNASYTGTKWCSDFKNQFSNIEIIPGYHDTGDDA
;
A
#
# COMPACT_ATOMS: atom_id res chain seq x y z
N MET A 1 69.66 -8.80 14.84
CA MET A 1 68.36 -8.43 15.44
C MET A 1 67.60 -7.60 14.41
N LEU A 2 66.45 -8.09 13.96
CA LEU A 2 65.61 -7.46 12.94
C LEU A 2 64.48 -6.68 13.65
N PRO A 3 64.23 -5.39 13.37
CA PRO A 3 63.14 -4.67 14.04
C PRO A 3 61.80 -5.04 13.39
N LEU A 4 60.83 -5.39 14.22
CA LEU A 4 59.44 -5.59 13.83
C LEU A 4 58.77 -4.22 13.77
N ILE A 5 58.39 -3.74 12.58
CA ILE A 5 57.64 -2.49 12.42
C ILE A 5 56.15 -2.81 12.47
N LEU A 6 55.47 -2.35 13.53
CA LEU A 6 54.04 -2.49 13.71
C LEU A 6 53.33 -1.31 13.03
N SER A 7 52.74 -1.54 11.85
CA SER A 7 51.88 -0.55 11.19
C SER A 7 50.47 -0.64 11.76
N ALA A 8 50.03 0.41 12.47
CA ALA A 8 48.65 0.55 12.92
C ALA A 8 47.82 1.21 11.80
N PHE A 9 46.82 0.48 11.29
CA PHE A 9 45.81 1.03 10.40
C PHE A 9 44.73 1.71 11.25
N THR A 10 44.65 3.03 11.22
CA THR A 10 43.51 3.76 11.80
C THR A 10 42.34 3.68 10.82
N THR A 11 41.39 2.78 11.06
CA THR A 11 40.09 2.83 10.38
C THR A 11 39.27 3.96 10.98
N SER A 12 39.12 5.06 10.25
CA SER A 12 38.12 6.07 10.58
C SER A 12 36.74 5.40 10.60
N PRO A 13 35.87 5.68 11.59
CA PRO A 13 34.52 5.15 11.57
C PRO A 13 33.84 5.67 10.30
N ALA A 14 33.33 4.76 9.47
CA ALA A 14 32.47 5.13 8.37
C ALA A 14 31.31 5.92 8.95
N THR A 15 31.16 7.18 8.54
CA THR A 15 29.93 7.93 8.77
C THR A 15 28.81 7.11 8.15
N ALA A 16 27.93 6.53 8.96
CA ALA A 16 26.68 5.98 8.49
C ALA A 16 25.94 7.16 7.84
N GLN A 17 25.95 7.20 6.51
CA GLN A 17 25.11 8.11 5.74
C GLN A 17 23.70 7.82 6.24
N GLY A 18 23.10 8.74 6.99
CA GLY A 18 21.76 8.56 7.52
C GLY A 18 20.87 8.16 6.35
N ALA A 19 20.29 6.96 6.39
CA ALA A 19 19.28 6.58 5.43
C ALA A 19 18.24 7.70 5.51
N GLY A 20 18.04 8.44 4.41
CA GLY A 20 17.06 9.50 4.38
C GLY A 20 15.73 8.95 4.89
N GLU A 21 14.99 9.75 5.65
CA GLU A 21 13.69 9.36 6.20
C GLU A 21 12.81 8.80 5.07
N ILE A 22 12.56 7.49 5.08
CA ILE A 22 11.69 6.86 4.10
C ILE A 22 10.27 7.11 4.55
N SER A 23 9.62 8.10 3.95
CA SER A 23 8.19 8.36 4.14
C SER A 23 7.38 7.56 3.13
N PHE A 24 6.29 6.94 3.60
CA PHE A 24 5.36 6.17 2.79
C PHE A 24 3.94 6.58 3.13
N VAL A 25 3.14 6.85 2.10
CA VAL A 25 1.74 7.23 2.23
C VAL A 25 0.87 6.14 1.62
N PHE A 26 -0.05 5.62 2.40
CA PHE A 26 -1.06 4.66 1.95
C PHE A 26 -2.46 5.17 2.25
N ALA A 27 -3.43 4.64 1.52
CA ALA A 27 -4.84 4.80 1.80
C ALA A 27 -5.42 3.49 2.33
N ALA A 28 -6.48 3.57 3.14
CA ALA A 28 -7.22 2.41 3.60
C ALA A 28 -8.72 2.72 3.63
N SER A 29 -9.55 1.76 3.21
CA SER A 29 -11.01 1.83 3.34
C SER A 29 -11.62 0.44 3.29
N GLY A 30 -12.76 0.27 3.97
CA GLY A 30 -13.73 -0.80 3.72
C GLY A 30 -15.00 -0.24 3.08
N ASP A 31 -16.03 -1.08 2.97
CA ASP A 31 -17.41 -0.70 2.61
C ASP A 31 -17.53 0.10 1.30
N LEU A 32 -16.66 -0.23 0.33
CA LEU A 32 -16.53 0.52 -0.92
C LEU A 32 -17.74 0.32 -1.83
N ASN A 33 -18.36 -0.87 -1.81
CA ASN A 33 -19.38 -1.37 -2.75
C ASN A 33 -18.92 -1.43 -4.23
N SER A 34 -18.45 -0.31 -4.77
CA SER A 34 -17.95 -0.21 -6.14
C SER A 34 -16.88 0.87 -6.30
N PRO A 35 -15.77 0.57 -6.99
CA PRO A 35 -14.71 1.53 -7.27
C PRO A 35 -15.03 2.46 -8.45
N ILE A 36 -16.13 2.20 -9.19
CA ILE A 36 -16.46 2.93 -10.42
C ILE A 36 -17.76 3.73 -10.35
N LYS A 37 -18.60 3.52 -9.32
CA LYS A 37 -19.86 4.26 -9.13
C LYS A 37 -20.19 4.47 -7.65
N GLY A 38 -20.98 5.50 -7.36
CA GLY A 38 -21.44 5.81 -6.01
C GLY A 38 -20.34 6.31 -5.07
N ALA A 39 -20.64 6.27 -3.76
CA ALA A 39 -19.79 6.85 -2.73
C ALA A 39 -18.36 6.28 -2.68
N GLY A 40 -18.18 4.99 -3.02
CA GLY A 40 -16.85 4.39 -3.09
C GLY A 40 -15.98 5.01 -4.18
N SER A 41 -16.54 5.19 -5.39
CA SER A 41 -15.86 5.88 -6.49
C SER A 41 -15.55 7.35 -6.17
N ASP A 42 -16.47 8.06 -5.51
CA ASP A 42 -16.24 9.45 -5.10
C ASP A 42 -15.10 9.54 -4.06
N SER A 43 -15.05 8.61 -3.09
CA SER A 43 -13.98 8.52 -2.09
C SER A 43 -12.62 8.23 -2.72
N LEU A 44 -12.54 7.28 -3.66
CA LEU A 44 -11.31 6.99 -4.41
C LEU A 44 -10.86 8.19 -5.25
N ARG A 45 -11.79 8.96 -5.83
CA ARG A 45 -11.47 10.19 -6.57
C ARG A 45 -10.88 11.26 -5.65
N SER A 46 -11.45 11.45 -4.46
CA SER A 46 -10.90 12.34 -3.44
C SER A 46 -9.49 11.93 -3.02
N LEU A 47 -9.25 10.63 -2.80
CA LEU A 47 -7.91 10.12 -2.49
C LEU A 47 -6.89 10.38 -3.61
N LYS A 48 -7.27 10.20 -4.88
CA LYS A 48 -6.40 10.50 -6.03
C LYS A 48 -6.09 11.98 -6.20
N SER A 49 -6.87 12.88 -5.59
CA SER A 49 -6.62 14.32 -5.65
C SER A 49 -5.59 14.82 -4.63
N LEU A 50 -5.15 13.95 -3.71
CA LEU A 50 -4.15 14.27 -2.70
C LEU A 50 -2.74 14.41 -3.31
N ASN A 51 -1.92 15.24 -2.68
CA ASN A 51 -0.49 15.41 -3.00
C ASN A 51 0.36 15.26 -1.73
N PRO A 52 1.16 14.19 -1.58
CA PRO A 52 1.33 13.10 -2.53
C PRO A 52 0.06 12.22 -2.66
N THR A 53 -0.15 11.67 -3.85
CA THR A 53 -1.18 10.65 -4.07
C THR A 53 -0.73 9.34 -3.42
N PRO A 54 -1.58 8.62 -2.66
CA PRO A 54 -1.23 7.30 -2.15
C PRO A 54 -1.02 6.29 -3.29
N ASP A 55 0.11 5.59 -3.30
CA ASP A 55 0.43 4.57 -4.32
C ASP A 55 0.07 3.13 -3.88
N PHE A 56 -0.35 2.96 -2.63
CA PHE A 56 -0.75 1.70 -2.03
C PHE A 56 -2.09 1.86 -1.30
N PHE A 57 -2.95 0.85 -1.45
CA PHE A 57 -4.25 0.79 -0.81
C PHE A 57 -4.40 -0.46 0.05
N LEU A 58 -4.94 -0.31 1.25
CA LEU A 58 -5.34 -1.42 2.12
C LEU A 58 -6.88 -1.52 2.15
N GLY A 59 -7.43 -2.54 1.49
CA GLY A 59 -8.87 -2.82 1.50
C GLY A 59 -9.28 -3.55 2.79
N LEU A 60 -10.20 -2.98 3.56
CA LEU A 60 -10.60 -3.46 4.90
C LEU A 60 -11.92 -4.24 4.90
N GLY A 61 -12.27 -4.87 3.77
CA GLY A 61 -13.46 -5.69 3.62
C GLY A 61 -14.69 -4.94 3.13
N ASP A 62 -15.72 -5.71 2.82
CA ASP A 62 -17.01 -5.29 2.26
C ASP A 62 -16.83 -4.43 1.00
N LEU A 63 -15.97 -4.94 0.12
CA LEU A 63 -15.58 -4.25 -1.10
C LEU A 63 -16.72 -4.27 -2.12
N SER A 64 -17.56 -5.31 -2.11
CA SER A 64 -18.79 -5.40 -2.91
C SER A 64 -19.93 -6.04 -2.13
N TYR A 65 -21.13 -5.48 -2.25
CA TYR A 65 -22.38 -6.08 -1.74
C TYR A 65 -23.19 -6.77 -2.85
N ASN A 66 -22.61 -6.89 -4.04
CA ASN A 66 -23.24 -7.53 -5.18
C ASN A 66 -22.43 -8.77 -5.57
N ALA A 67 -22.99 -9.96 -5.33
CA ALA A 67 -22.38 -11.24 -5.63
C ALA A 67 -21.99 -11.42 -7.12
N SER A 68 -22.63 -10.71 -8.05
CA SER A 68 -22.26 -10.71 -9.48
C SER A 68 -21.12 -9.74 -9.83
N TYR A 69 -20.64 -8.96 -8.86
CA TYR A 69 -19.61 -7.94 -9.01
C TYR A 69 -18.55 -8.06 -7.91
N THR A 70 -17.86 -9.19 -7.86
CA THR A 70 -16.82 -9.49 -6.86
C THR A 70 -15.51 -9.92 -7.53
N GLY A 71 -14.52 -10.31 -6.72
CA GLY A 71 -13.28 -10.96 -7.17
C GLY A 71 -12.55 -10.20 -8.28
N THR A 72 -12.20 -10.91 -9.35
CA THR A 72 -11.43 -10.36 -10.48
C THR A 72 -12.09 -9.15 -11.13
N LYS A 73 -13.43 -9.14 -11.23
CA LYS A 73 -14.13 -8.03 -11.88
C LYS A 73 -13.99 -6.74 -11.07
N TRP A 74 -14.26 -6.82 -9.77
CA TRP A 74 -14.11 -5.69 -8.87
C TRP A 74 -12.65 -5.21 -8.81
N CYS A 75 -11.72 -6.16 -8.64
CA CYS A 75 -10.30 -5.85 -8.51
C CYS A 75 -9.70 -5.24 -9.79
N SER A 76 -10.13 -5.69 -10.98
CA SER A 76 -9.71 -5.09 -12.24
C SER A 76 -10.20 -3.64 -12.37
N ASP A 77 -11.44 -3.37 -11.99
CA ASP A 77 -12.00 -2.01 -12.03
C ASP A 77 -11.31 -1.11 -11.00
N PHE A 78 -10.99 -1.62 -9.81
CA PHE A 78 -10.21 -0.92 -8.79
C PHE A 78 -8.78 -0.61 -9.27
N LYS A 79 -8.10 -1.57 -9.90
CA LYS A 79 -6.70 -1.43 -10.36
C LYS A 79 -6.49 -0.35 -11.44
N ASN A 80 -7.57 0.08 -12.10
CA ASN A 80 -7.54 1.25 -12.97
C ASN A 80 -7.43 2.58 -12.20
N GLN A 81 -7.66 2.57 -10.88
CA GLN A 81 -7.56 3.72 -9.99
C GLN A 81 -6.26 3.72 -9.17
N PHE A 82 -5.89 2.57 -8.58
CA PHE A 82 -4.69 2.37 -7.76
C PHE A 82 -4.03 1.04 -8.13
N SER A 83 -2.72 1.06 -8.42
CA SER A 83 -2.00 -0.11 -8.92
C SER A 83 -1.69 -1.16 -7.86
N ASN A 84 -1.34 -0.73 -6.64
CA ASN A 84 -0.97 -1.60 -5.54
C ASN A 84 -2.09 -1.65 -4.50
N ILE A 85 -2.56 -2.86 -4.19
CA ILE A 85 -3.59 -3.10 -3.19
C ILE A 85 -3.32 -4.41 -2.45
N GLU A 86 -3.51 -4.38 -1.13
CA GLU A 86 -3.68 -5.56 -0.28
C GLU A 86 -5.15 -5.60 0.18
N ILE A 87 -5.78 -6.79 0.14
CA ILE A 87 -7.20 -6.95 0.50
C ILE A 87 -7.32 -7.87 1.70
N ILE A 88 -7.97 -7.37 2.73
CA ILE A 88 -8.52 -8.17 3.82
C ILE A 88 -10.02 -8.36 3.49
N PRO A 89 -10.48 -9.58 3.17
CA PRO A 89 -11.88 -9.79 2.81
C PRO A 89 -12.80 -9.59 4.03
N GLY A 90 -13.94 -8.93 3.80
CA GLY A 90 -15.01 -8.76 4.78
C GLY A 90 -16.12 -9.80 4.63
N TYR A 91 -17.17 -9.65 5.44
CA TYR A 91 -18.32 -10.55 5.50
C TYR A 91 -19.05 -10.67 4.15
N HIS A 92 -19.22 -9.54 3.45
CA HIS A 92 -19.85 -9.50 2.13
C HIS A 92 -18.94 -10.01 1.00
N ASP A 93 -17.62 -10.06 1.24
CA ASP A 93 -16.68 -10.55 0.24
C ASP A 93 -16.52 -12.08 0.27
N THR A 94 -16.75 -12.70 1.43
CA THR A 94 -16.70 -14.17 1.61
C THR A 94 -18.02 -14.86 1.29
N GLY A 95 -19.12 -14.10 1.13
CA GLY A 95 -20.45 -14.63 0.86
C GLY A 95 -21.15 -15.17 2.11
N ASP A 96 -20.69 -14.78 3.30
CA ASP A 96 -21.31 -15.18 4.57
C ASP A 96 -22.60 -14.39 4.86
N ASP A 97 -22.96 -13.43 3.98
CA ASP A 97 -24.15 -12.58 3.97
C ASP A 97 -25.35 -13.14 3.20
N ALA A 98 -25.19 -14.31 2.56
CA ALA A 98 -26.16 -14.95 1.68
C ALA A 98 -27.10 -15.96 2.37
#